data_AF-M0HMP9-F1
#
_entry.id   AF-M0HMP9-F1
#
_cell.length_a   1.000
_cell.length_b   1.000
_cell.length_c   1.000
_cell.angle_alpha   90.00
_cell.angle_beta   90.00
_cell.angle_gamma   90.00
#
_symmetry.space_group_name_H-M   'P 1'
#
loop_
_entity.id
_entity.type
_entity.pdbx_description
1 polymer ?
#
loop_
_entity_poly.entity_id
_entity_poly.type
_entity_poly.pdbx_seq_one_letter_code
_entity_poly.pdbx_strand_id
1 'polypeptide(L)' 'MFVPGTVSPVAVFVPAIVFGGIGLFVFETLGAGIGVVLGVALGVLMSRSEGPRENAG' A
#
# COMPACT_ATOMS: atom_id res chain seq x y z
N MET A 1 40.87 -25.95 -2.53
CA MET A 1 40.57 -25.05 -1.40
C MET A 1 39.70 -23.92 -1.95
N PHE A 2 38.41 -23.90 -1.61
CA PHE A 2 37.53 -22.78 -1.97
C PHE A 2 37.88 -21.61 -1.04
N VAL A 3 38.51 -20.57 -1.58
CA VAL A 3 38.60 -19.28 -0.89
C VAL A 3 37.22 -18.65 -1.05
N PRO A 4 36.47 -18.36 0.02
CA PRO A 4 35.25 -17.57 -0.10
C PRO A 4 35.67 -16.20 -0.61
N GLY A 5 35.43 -15.94 -1.89
CA GLY A 5 35.67 -14.63 -2.48
C GLY A 5 34.85 -13.61 -1.70
N THR A 6 35.50 -12.56 -1.20
CA THR A 6 34.83 -11.45 -0.52
C THR A 6 33.72 -10.92 -1.42
N VAL A 7 32.46 -11.11 -1.00
CA VAL A 7 31.32 -10.62 -1.77
C VAL A 7 31.34 -9.10 -1.70
N SER A 8 31.35 -8.44 -2.87
CA SER A 8 31.32 -6.99 -2.93
C SER A 8 30.06 -6.46 -2.24
N PRO A 9 30.16 -5.48 -1.31
CA PRO A 9 28.99 -4.87 -0.68
C PRO A 9 27.95 -4.37 -1.68
N VAL A 10 28.40 -3.89 -2.85
CA VAL A 10 27.51 -3.46 -3.95
C VAL A 10 26.58 -4.56 -4.42
N ALA A 11 27.03 -5.83 -4.41
CA ALA A 11 26.22 -6.97 -4.82
C ALA A 11 25.03 -7.24 -3.88
N VAL A 12 25.05 -6.67 -2.67
CA VAL A 12 23.96 -6.79 -1.68
C VAL A 12 23.11 -5.52 -1.66
N PHE A 13 23.74 -4.35 -1.63
CA PHE A 13 23.02 -3.08 -1.47
C PHE A 13 22.22 -2.68 -2.71
N VAL A 14 22.73 -2.92 -3.92
CA VAL A 14 22.02 -2.54 -5.15
C VAL A 14 20.70 -3.32 -5.30
N PRO A 15 20.68 -4.67 -5.16
CA PRO A 15 19.41 -5.41 -5.16
C PRO A 15 18.47 -4.97 -4.04
N ALA A 16 18.98 -4.74 -2.82
CA ALA A 16 18.15 -4.32 -1.69
C ALA A 16 17.44 -2.98 -1.94
N ILE A 17 18.12 -2.00 -2.54
CA ILE A 17 17.52 -0.71 -2.89
C ILE A 17 16.50 -0.87 -4.03
N VAL A 18 16.80 -1.66 -5.06
CA VAL A 18 15.90 -1.87 -6.19
C VAL A 18 14.64 -2.60 -5.74
N PHE A 19 14.75 -3.75 -5.08
CA PHE A 19 13.60 -4.51 -4.62
C PHE A 19 12.87 -3.85 -3.45
N GLY A 20 13.61 -3.23 -2.52
CA GLY A 20 13.02 -2.50 -1.40
C GLY A 20 12.28 -1.23 -1.85
N GLY A 21 12.89 -0.42 -2.72
CA GLY A 21 12.30 0.81 -3.23
C GLY A 21 11.08 0.55 -4.12
N ILE A 22 11.17 -0.41 -5.06
CA ILE A 22 10.04 -0.79 -5.90
C ILE A 22 8.93 -1.44 -5.07
N GLY A 23 9.28 -2.28 -4.09
CA GLY A 23 8.33 -2.91 -3.19
C GLY A 23 7.51 -1.89 -2.39
N LEU A 24 8.18 -0.87 -1.84
CA LEU A 24 7.51 0.23 -1.12
C LEU A 24 6.63 1.06 -2.05
N PHE A 25 7.10 1.40 -3.25
CA PHE A 25 6.31 2.17 -4.23
C PHE A 25 5.02 1.44 -4.64
N VAL A 26 5.11 0.14 -4.89
CA VAL A 26 3.94 -0.69 -5.26
C VAL A 26 2.98 -0.83 -4.08
N PHE A 27 3.50 -1.03 -2.86
CA PHE A 27 2.68 -1.16 -1.65
C PHE A 27 1.96 0.14 -1.29
N GLU A 28 2.64 1.28 -1.38
CA GLU A 28 2.04 2.61 -1.22
C GLU A 28 0.95 2.86 -2.27
N THR A 29 1.23 2.55 -3.54
CA THR A 29 0.26 2.78 -4.63
C THR A 29 -0.99 1.91 -4.44
N LEU A 30 -0.82 0.63 -4.12
CA LEU A 30 -1.93 -0.28 -3.80
C LEU A 30 -2.69 0.16 -2.54
N GLY A 31 -1.96 0.53 -1.49
CA GLY A 31 -2.53 1.02 -0.23
C GLY A 31 -3.36 2.30 -0.42
N ALA A 32 -2.84 3.26 -1.20
CA ALA A 32 -3.55 4.48 -1.54
C ALA A 32 -4.83 4.19 -2.35
N GLY A 33 -4.74 3.30 -3.35
CA GLY A 33 -5.91 2.89 -4.13
C GLY A 33 -7.00 2.24 -3.27
N ILE A 34 -6.63 1.30 -2.39
CA ILE A 34 -7.56 0.65 -1.46
C ILE A 34 -8.15 1.67 -0.49
N GLY A 35 -7.34 2.58 0.05
CA GLY A 35 -7.79 3.63 0.95
C GLY A 35 -8.83 4.56 0.32
N VAL A 36 -8.64 4.96 -0.94
CA VAL A 36 -9.60 5.78 -1.69
C VAL A 36 -10.93 5.04 -1.87
N VAL A 37 -10.88 3.77 -2.30
CA VAL A 37 -12.10 2.96 -2.51
C VAL A 37 -12.88 2.78 -1.20
N LEU A 38 -12.18 2.46 -0.11
CA LEU A 38 -12.80 2.33 1.21
C LEU A 38 -13.40 3.66 1.69
N GLY A 39 -12.67 4.77 1.52
CA GLY A 39 -13.15 6.10 1.88
C GLY A 39 -14.44 6.48 1.13
N VAL A 40 -14.49 6.24 -0.18
CA VAL A 40 -15.69 6.47 -0.99
C VAL A 40 -16.83 5.55 -0.56
N ALA A 41 -16.57 4.26 -0.36
CA ALA A 41 -17.59 3.30 0.06
C ALA A 41 -18.20 3.67 1.42
N LEU A 42 -17.37 4.08 2.38
CA LEU A 42 -17.83 4.53 3.70
C LEU A 42 -18.62 5.84 3.61
N GLY A 43 -18.18 6.80 2.78
CA GLY A 43 -18.91 8.04 2.55
C GLY A 43 -20.30 7.80 1.96
N VAL A 44 -20.41 6.90 0.97
CA VAL A 44 -21.69 6.50 0.38
C VAL A 44 -22.57 5.77 1.39
N LEU A 45 -22.00 4.89 2.20
CA LEU A 45 -22.73 4.16 3.24
C LEU A 45 -23.31 5.11 4.29
N MET A 46 -22.51 6.07 4.77
CA MET A 46 -22.97 7.09 5.72
C MET A 46 -24.08 7.96 5.12
N SER A 47 -23.91 8.43 3.89
CA SER A 47 -24.93 9.23 3.20
C SER A 47 -26.26 8.48 3.04
N ARG A 48 -26.24 7.16 2.79
CA ARG A 48 -27.46 6.33 2.79
C ARG A 48 -28.07 6.14 4.17
N SER A 49 -27.28 6.13 5.24
CA SER A 49 -27.77 5.95 6.61
C SER A 49 -28.51 7.18 7.15
N GLU A 50 -28.22 8.36 6.60
CA GLU A 50 -28.85 9.63 6.97
C GLU A 50 -30.19 9.87 6.24
N GLY A 51 -30.40 9.25 5.08
CA GLY A 51 -31.52 9.53 4.16
C GLY A 51 -32.95 9.06 4.49
N PRO A 52 -33.26 8.22 5.51
CA PRO A 52 -34.67 7.88 5.80
C PRO A 52 -35.28 8.37 7.14
N ARG A 53 -34.56 9.12 7.98
CA ARG A 53 -35.05 9.46 9.35
C ARG A 53 -35.95 10.70 9.46
N GLU A 54 -36.24 11.40 8.37
CA GLU A 54 -37.04 12.64 8.42
C GLU A 54 -38.57 12.44 8.34
N ASN A 55 -39.08 11.22 8.14
CA ASN A 55 -40.52 10.98 7.91
C ASN A 55 -41.15 9.96 8.88
N ALA A 56 -40.79 9.96 10.16
CA ALA A 56 -41.56 9.28 11.20
C ALA A 56 -42.15 10.34 12.17
N GLY A 57 -43.12 11.09 11.66
CA GLY A 57 -44.10 11.81 12.46
C GLY A 57 -45.16 10.87 13.00
#